data_AF-A0A9P3PEA7-F1
#
_entry.id   AF-A0A9P3PEA7-F1
#
_cell.length_a   1.000
_cell.length_b   1.000
_cell.length_c   1.000
_cell.angle_alpha   90.00
_cell.angle_beta   90.00
_cell.angle_gamma   90.00
#
_symmetry.space_group_name_H-M   'P 1'
#
loop_
_entity.id
_entity.type
_entity.pdbx_description
1 polymer ?
#
loop_
_entity_poly.entity_id
_entity_poly.type
_entity_poly.pdbx_seq_one_letter_code
_entity_poly.pdbx_strand_id
1 'polypeptide(L)'
;MAKMIKDKKAPRGARCPAKIDVKGLFALDVDDSIWQDVGLDDDEDPEVEPPPWLSNEGVRNGIKAMLERDRCVEEEARLRHECRSMREWFAEEWRIVSVPCNLADAEAVDYELQLRRAALCRLCAVWQKHTQSLDFGDVSTLPEWGPSPEEIMAARVAQGTASVNEAEEDWDLDQRASLDDEDGLDVVEADETDLLLVDTLDTVDLADAFRSMSTEDSDIYFDT
;
A
#
# COMPACT_ATOMS: atom_id res chain seq x y z
N MET A 1 -40.34 21.29 11.81
CA MET A 1 -40.72 19.87 11.98
C MET A 1 -42.05 19.69 12.71
N ALA A 2 -42.20 20.10 13.98
CA ALA A 2 -43.45 19.91 14.74
C ALA A 2 -44.74 20.41 14.06
N LYS A 3 -44.69 21.55 13.37
CA LYS A 3 -45.83 22.08 12.59
C LYS A 3 -46.22 21.14 11.42
N MET A 4 -45.24 20.54 10.75
CA MET A 4 -45.48 19.64 9.62
C MET A 4 -46.06 18.29 10.05
N ILE A 5 -45.69 17.79 11.23
CA ILE A 5 -46.29 16.60 11.84
C ILE A 5 -47.75 16.87 12.23
N LYS A 6 -48.02 18.01 12.89
CA LYS A 6 -49.38 18.46 13.22
C LYS A 6 -50.26 18.62 11.97
N ASP A 7 -49.69 19.15 10.90
CA ASP A 7 -50.35 19.34 9.60
C ASP A 7 -50.44 18.03 8.77
N LYS A 8 -50.00 16.87 9.30
CA LYS A 8 -49.94 15.55 8.64
C LYS A 8 -49.21 15.54 7.29
N LYS A 9 -48.27 16.47 7.09
CA LYS A 9 -47.40 16.54 5.91
C LYS A 9 -46.10 15.78 6.09
N ALA A 10 -45.82 15.27 7.29
CA ALA A 10 -44.65 14.45 7.59
C ALA A 10 -44.93 12.96 7.34
N PRO A 11 -43.90 12.14 7.03
CA PRO A 11 -44.02 10.69 6.95
C PRO A 11 -44.65 10.07 8.20
N ARG A 12 -45.38 8.96 8.04
CA ARG A 12 -45.91 8.20 9.17
C ARG A 12 -44.75 7.77 10.09
N GLY A 13 -44.92 7.98 11.39
CA GLY A 13 -43.88 7.69 12.39
C GLY A 13 -42.84 8.79 12.60
N ALA A 14 -42.91 9.92 11.87
CA ALA A 14 -41.95 11.01 12.05
C ALA A 14 -42.04 11.62 13.46
N ARG A 15 -40.97 11.44 14.26
CA ARG A 15 -40.78 12.12 15.55
C ARG A 15 -40.02 13.44 15.33
N CYS A 16 -40.46 14.53 15.96
CA CYS A 16 -39.74 15.80 15.90
C CYS A 16 -38.58 15.76 16.90
N PRO A 17 -37.33 16.01 16.48
CA PRO A 17 -36.22 16.17 17.43
C PRO A 17 -36.50 17.31 18.40
N ALA A 18 -35.99 17.19 19.64
CA ALA A 18 -36.06 18.29 20.60
C ALA A 18 -35.16 19.44 20.14
N LYS A 19 -35.50 20.68 20.55
CA LYS A 19 -34.66 21.85 20.24
C LYS A 19 -33.37 21.75 21.06
N ILE A 20 -32.23 21.84 20.39
CA ILE A 20 -30.92 21.88 21.03
C ILE A 20 -30.78 23.20 21.80
N ASP A 21 -30.38 23.14 23.07
CA ASP A 21 -29.99 24.32 23.81
C ASP A 21 -28.60 24.77 23.37
N VAL A 22 -28.51 26.00 22.87
CA VAL A 22 -27.25 26.58 22.39
C VAL A 22 -26.39 27.12 23.54
N LYS A 23 -26.98 27.32 24.72
CA LYS A 23 -26.26 27.80 25.92
C LYS A 23 -25.67 26.60 26.66
N GLY A 24 -24.42 26.26 26.33
CA GLY A 24 -23.73 25.11 26.93
C GLY A 24 -23.37 24.02 25.95
N LEU A 25 -23.76 24.15 24.66
CA LEU A 25 -23.44 23.20 23.59
C LEU A 25 -21.93 22.91 23.41
N PHE A 26 -21.05 23.78 23.90
CA PHE A 26 -19.60 23.59 23.86
C PHE A 26 -18.98 23.22 25.22
N ALA A 27 -19.79 23.18 26.27
CA ALA A 27 -19.46 22.64 27.58
C ALA A 27 -20.00 21.21 27.67
N LEU A 28 -19.67 20.39 26.67
CA LEU A 28 -20.15 19.02 26.51
C LEU A 28 -19.75 18.16 27.71
N ASP A 29 -20.75 17.59 28.38
CA ASP A 29 -20.56 16.47 29.31
C ASP A 29 -21.11 15.18 28.66
N VAL A 30 -20.74 14.01 29.18
CA VAL A 30 -21.17 12.71 28.65
C VAL A 30 -22.69 12.54 28.76
N ASP A 31 -23.32 13.19 29.75
CA ASP A 31 -24.76 13.14 30.02
C ASP A 31 -25.55 14.33 29.43
N ASP A 32 -24.97 15.09 28.49
CA ASP A 32 -25.65 16.26 27.94
C ASP A 32 -26.88 15.88 27.08
N SER A 33 -27.95 16.65 27.23
CA SER A 33 -29.27 16.47 26.59
C SER A 33 -29.28 16.50 25.05
N ILE A 34 -28.12 16.81 24.45
CA ILE A 34 -27.87 16.72 23.02
C ILE A 34 -27.69 15.29 22.54
N TRP A 35 -27.26 14.38 23.43
CA TRP A 35 -27.25 12.93 23.22
C TRP A 35 -28.68 12.43 23.36
N GLN A 36 -29.45 12.57 22.28
CA GLN A 36 -30.82 12.07 22.22
C GLN A 36 -30.78 10.60 21.80
N ASP A 37 -31.25 9.69 22.65
CA ASP A 37 -31.39 8.23 22.40
C ASP A 37 -32.47 7.89 21.34
N VAL A 38 -32.73 8.81 20.41
CA VAL A 38 -33.76 8.67 19.39
C VAL A 38 -33.36 7.55 18.43
N GLY A 39 -34.02 6.40 18.57
CA GLY A 39 -33.72 5.17 17.80
C GLY A 39 -32.83 4.16 18.55
N LEU A 40 -32.54 4.40 19.83
CA LEU A 40 -31.90 3.44 20.75
C LEU A 40 -32.87 2.99 21.85
N ASP A 41 -34.09 3.55 21.91
CA ASP A 41 -35.13 3.13 22.85
C ASP A 41 -35.46 1.63 22.62
N ASP A 42 -35.39 0.81 23.67
CA ASP A 42 -35.85 -0.60 23.72
C ASP A 42 -37.36 -0.78 23.44
N ASP A 43 -38.06 0.32 23.10
CA ASP A 43 -39.42 0.33 22.54
C ASP A 43 -39.45 -0.08 21.05
N GLU A 44 -38.38 -0.70 20.53
CA GLU A 44 -38.53 -1.60 19.39
C GLU A 44 -39.61 -2.61 19.77
N ASP A 45 -40.68 -2.69 18.97
CA ASP A 45 -41.67 -3.76 19.11
C ASP A 45 -40.88 -5.06 19.29
N PRO A 46 -41.03 -5.82 20.38
CA PRO A 46 -40.27 -7.06 20.59
C PRO A 46 -40.55 -8.11 19.49
N GLU A 47 -41.47 -7.80 18.57
CA GLU A 47 -41.80 -8.53 17.35
C GLU A 47 -40.97 -8.11 16.10
N VAL A 48 -40.21 -7.01 16.14
CA VAL A 48 -39.37 -6.57 15.01
C VAL A 48 -38.00 -7.21 15.13
N GLU A 49 -37.83 -8.35 14.46
CA GLU A 49 -36.52 -8.99 14.38
C GLU A 49 -35.48 -8.04 13.75
N PRO A 50 -34.28 -7.92 14.36
CA PRO A 50 -33.22 -7.09 13.80
C PRO A 50 -32.87 -7.56 12.39
N PRO A 51 -32.53 -6.63 11.49
CA PRO A 51 -32.35 -6.96 10.08
C PRO A 51 -31.26 -8.03 9.91
N PRO A 52 -31.37 -8.93 8.92
CA PRO A 52 -30.47 -10.09 8.81
C PRO A 52 -28.98 -9.73 8.68
N TRP A 53 -28.63 -8.57 8.11
CA TRP A 53 -27.23 -8.12 8.05
C TRP A 53 -26.66 -7.75 9.43
N LEU A 54 -27.51 -7.53 10.43
CA LEU A 54 -27.14 -7.27 11.82
C LEU A 54 -27.24 -8.54 12.68
N SER A 55 -28.23 -9.40 12.43
CA SER A 55 -28.54 -10.54 13.31
C SER A 55 -28.01 -11.90 12.82
N ASN A 56 -27.85 -12.09 11.50
CA ASN A 56 -27.45 -13.36 10.91
C ASN A 56 -25.99 -13.33 10.45
N GLU A 57 -25.16 -14.17 11.09
CA GLU A 57 -23.73 -14.28 10.78
C GLU A 57 -23.46 -14.78 9.35
N GLY A 58 -24.29 -15.69 8.83
CA GLY A 58 -24.18 -16.17 7.45
C GLY A 58 -24.43 -15.04 6.44
N VAL A 59 -25.37 -14.13 6.72
CA VAL A 59 -25.60 -12.94 5.89
C VAL A 59 -24.42 -11.99 5.97
N ARG A 60 -23.88 -11.72 7.17
CA ARG A 60 -22.69 -10.88 7.34
C ARG A 60 -21.49 -11.42 6.58
N ASN A 61 -21.22 -12.72 6.71
CA ASN A 61 -20.11 -13.36 6.03
C ASN A 61 -20.32 -13.41 4.52
N GLY A 62 -21.56 -13.61 4.05
CA GLY A 62 -21.90 -13.50 2.65
C GLY A 62 -21.63 -12.10 2.08
N ILE A 63 -22.02 -11.03 2.81
CA ILE A 63 -21.73 -9.65 2.40
C ILE A 63 -20.22 -9.40 2.34
N LYS A 64 -19.48 -9.79 3.38
CA LYS A 64 -18.01 -9.65 3.41
C LYS A 64 -17.35 -10.37 2.23
N ALA A 65 -17.71 -11.63 2.00
CA ALA A 65 -17.15 -12.43 0.91
C ALA A 65 -17.47 -11.83 -0.47
N MET A 66 -18.68 -11.31 -0.66
CA MET A 66 -19.06 -10.61 -1.89
C MET A 66 -18.22 -9.35 -2.11
N LEU A 67 -18.07 -8.52 -1.08
CA LEU A 67 -17.27 -7.28 -1.15
C LEU A 67 -15.78 -7.58 -1.38
N GLU A 68 -15.26 -8.62 -0.75
CA GLU A 68 -13.88 -9.06 -0.94
C GLU A 68 -13.65 -9.56 -2.37
N ARG A 69 -14.57 -10.37 -2.91
CA ARG A 69 -14.53 -10.77 -4.32
C ARG A 69 -14.54 -9.55 -5.25
N ASP A 70 -15.44 -8.60 -5.02
CA ASP A 70 -15.55 -7.42 -5.88
C ASP A 70 -14.29 -6.55 -5.80
N ARG A 71 -13.70 -6.41 -4.61
CA ARG A 71 -12.40 -5.76 -4.41
C ARG A 71 -11.26 -6.48 -5.13
N CYS A 72 -11.22 -7.80 -5.09
CA CYS A 72 -10.22 -8.59 -5.82
C CYS A 72 -10.34 -8.36 -7.34
N VAL A 73 -11.56 -8.30 -7.88
CA VAL A 73 -11.79 -8.02 -9.31
C VAL A 73 -11.33 -6.60 -9.68
N GLU A 74 -11.62 -5.60 -8.84
CA GLU A 74 -11.14 -4.24 -9.06
C GLU A 74 -9.60 -4.16 -9.01
N GLU A 75 -8.99 -4.77 -8.01
CA GLU A 75 -7.54 -4.77 -7.83
C GLU A 75 -6.84 -5.48 -8.99
N GLU A 76 -7.37 -6.61 -9.44
CA GLU A 76 -6.83 -7.31 -10.60
C GLU A 76 -6.91 -6.43 -11.88
N ALA A 77 -8.00 -5.67 -12.05
CA ALA A 77 -8.11 -4.70 -13.14
C ALA A 77 -7.09 -3.56 -13.04
N ARG A 78 -6.87 -3.04 -11.83
CA ARG A 78 -5.88 -2.00 -11.56
C ARG A 78 -4.46 -2.50 -11.83
N LEU A 79 -4.09 -3.66 -11.28
CA LEU A 79 -2.77 -4.27 -11.48
C LEU A 79 -2.48 -4.53 -12.96
N ARG A 80 -3.47 -5.02 -13.73
CA ARG A 80 -3.30 -5.20 -15.18
C ARG A 80 -3.03 -3.87 -15.89
N HIS A 81 -3.72 -2.80 -15.50
CA HIS A 81 -3.49 -1.47 -16.06
C HIS A 81 -2.10 -0.93 -15.72
N GLU A 82 -1.71 -0.98 -14.45
CA GLU A 82 -0.39 -0.49 -13.99
C GLU A 82 0.76 -1.29 -14.62
N CYS A 83 0.64 -2.62 -14.68
CA CYS A 83 1.63 -3.46 -15.35
C CYS A 83 1.79 -3.11 -16.84
N ARG A 84 0.69 -2.79 -17.53
CA ARG A 84 0.72 -2.34 -18.92
C ARG A 84 1.47 -1.02 -19.04
N SER A 85 1.10 -0.02 -18.25
CA SER A 85 1.75 1.29 -18.24
C SER A 85 3.24 1.18 -17.93
N MET A 86 3.61 0.33 -16.97
CA MET A 86 5.00 0.04 -16.61
C MET A 86 5.79 -0.54 -17.80
N ARG A 87 5.22 -1.52 -18.52
CA ARG A 87 5.86 -2.13 -19.70
C ARG A 87 5.97 -1.14 -20.88
N GLU A 88 4.93 -0.34 -21.11
CA GLU A 88 4.92 0.70 -22.14
C GLU A 88 6.00 1.75 -21.87
N TRP A 89 6.07 2.25 -20.63
CA TRP A 89 7.13 3.17 -20.20
C TRP A 89 8.52 2.57 -20.39
N PHE A 90 8.72 1.32 -19.94
CA PHE A 90 10.02 0.67 -20.04
C PHE A 90 10.46 0.46 -21.48
N ALA A 91 9.55 0.05 -22.37
CA ALA A 91 9.85 -0.12 -23.79
C ALA A 91 10.24 1.21 -24.46
N GLU A 92 9.56 2.31 -24.09
CA GLU A 92 9.90 3.65 -24.57
C GLU A 92 11.28 4.10 -24.07
N GLU A 93 11.54 4.01 -22.76
CA GLU A 93 12.82 4.39 -22.16
C GLU A 93 13.97 3.57 -22.73
N TRP A 94 13.78 2.25 -22.87
CA TRP A 94 14.78 1.38 -23.45
C TRP A 94 15.12 1.78 -24.88
N ARG A 95 14.12 2.10 -25.70
CA ARG A 95 14.33 2.58 -27.07
C ARG A 95 15.09 3.90 -27.09
N ILE A 96 14.75 4.84 -26.21
CA ILE A 96 15.40 6.16 -26.11
C ILE A 96 16.87 6.02 -25.75
N VAL A 97 17.23 5.10 -24.85
CA VAL A 97 18.63 4.88 -24.44
C VAL A 97 19.39 4.04 -25.47
N SER A 98 18.74 3.04 -26.07
CA SER A 98 19.41 2.09 -26.98
C SER A 98 19.74 2.70 -28.35
N VAL A 99 18.89 3.57 -28.90
CA VAL A 99 19.13 4.15 -30.24
C VAL A 99 20.42 5.00 -30.26
N PRO A 100 20.65 5.94 -29.31
CA PRO A 100 21.89 6.71 -29.24
C PRO A 100 23.12 5.85 -28.92
N CYS A 101 23.04 4.84 -28.05
CA CYS A 101 24.17 3.91 -27.83
C CYS A 101 24.67 3.24 -29.11
N ASN A 102 23.80 3.04 -30.10
CA ASN A 102 24.18 2.40 -31.37
C ASN A 102 24.66 3.41 -32.43
N LEU A 103 24.51 4.72 -32.20
CA LEU A 103 24.72 5.78 -33.19
C LEU A 103 25.70 6.88 -32.75
N ALA A 104 25.99 7.00 -31.45
CA ALA A 104 26.77 8.10 -30.91
C ALA A 104 28.28 7.85 -31.10
N ASP A 105 28.94 8.75 -31.84
CA ASP A 105 30.41 8.81 -31.96
C ASP A 105 31.06 9.63 -30.82
N ALA A 106 30.27 10.16 -29.88
CA ALA A 106 30.73 11.00 -28.78
C ALA A 106 30.97 10.17 -27.50
N GLU A 107 32.23 9.81 -27.28
CA GLU A 107 32.73 8.94 -26.18
C GLU A 107 32.24 9.35 -24.78
N ALA A 108 32.12 10.66 -24.50
CA ALA A 108 31.68 11.16 -23.20
C ALA A 108 30.20 10.88 -22.89
N VAL A 109 29.33 10.84 -23.91
CA VAL A 109 27.89 10.58 -23.73
C VAL A 109 27.61 9.08 -23.77
N ASP A 110 28.43 8.32 -24.50
CA ASP A 110 28.28 6.88 -24.62
C ASP A 110 28.44 6.16 -23.28
N TYR A 111 29.40 6.55 -22.44
CA TYR A 111 29.57 5.96 -21.10
C TYR A 111 28.31 6.12 -20.23
N GLU A 112 27.76 7.34 -20.16
CA GLU A 112 26.55 7.62 -19.38
C GLU A 112 25.32 6.85 -19.91
N LEU A 113 25.19 6.75 -21.24
CA LEU A 113 24.12 5.97 -21.85
C LEU A 113 24.27 4.47 -21.56
N GLN A 114 25.49 3.93 -21.59
CA GLN A 114 25.77 2.55 -21.21
C GLN A 114 25.45 2.29 -19.74
N LEU A 115 25.78 3.22 -18.84
CA LEU A 115 25.44 3.13 -17.43
C LEU A 115 23.92 3.11 -17.22
N ARG A 116 23.20 4.00 -17.90
CA ARG A 116 21.73 4.03 -17.87
C ARG A 116 21.11 2.76 -18.44
N ARG A 117 21.67 2.22 -19.54
CA ARG A 117 21.23 0.95 -20.14
C ARG A 117 21.41 -0.21 -19.15
N ALA A 118 22.56 -0.30 -18.49
CA ALA A 118 22.79 -1.31 -17.46
C ALA A 118 21.82 -1.18 -16.28
N ALA A 119 21.51 0.05 -15.85
CA ALA A 119 20.50 0.31 -14.82
C ALA A 119 19.10 -0.17 -15.24
N LEU A 120 18.69 0.11 -16.49
CA LEU A 120 17.41 -0.38 -17.04
C LEU A 120 17.37 -1.91 -17.10
N CYS A 121 18.46 -2.60 -17.45
CA CYS A 121 18.52 -4.07 -17.41
C CYS A 121 18.33 -4.61 -15.99
N ARG A 122 18.96 -3.97 -14.99
CA ARG A 122 18.77 -4.33 -13.57
C ARG A 122 17.33 -4.14 -13.12
N LEU A 123 16.72 -3.02 -13.50
CA LEU A 123 15.31 -2.73 -13.20
C LEU A 123 14.38 -3.76 -13.84
N CYS A 124 14.60 -4.08 -15.12
CA CYS A 124 13.86 -5.12 -15.85
C CYS A 124 13.94 -6.48 -15.17
N ALA A 125 15.14 -6.88 -14.73
CA ALA A 125 15.34 -8.14 -14.03
C ALA A 125 14.54 -8.22 -12.72
N VAL A 126 14.50 -7.13 -11.94
CA VAL A 126 13.72 -7.03 -10.70
C VAL A 126 12.23 -7.09 -11.01
N TRP A 127 11.75 -6.27 -11.94
CA TRP A 127 10.33 -6.23 -12.28
C TRP A 127 9.83 -7.58 -12.80
N GLN A 128 10.57 -8.23 -13.71
CA GLN A 128 10.20 -9.56 -14.18
C GLN A 128 10.07 -10.58 -13.05
N LYS A 129 10.94 -10.54 -12.03
CA LYS A 129 10.84 -11.43 -10.87
C LYS A 129 9.56 -11.20 -10.09
N HIS A 130 9.17 -9.94 -9.86
CA HIS A 130 7.98 -9.61 -9.07
C HIS A 130 6.67 -9.78 -9.85
N THR A 131 6.71 -9.68 -11.18
CA THR A 131 5.50 -9.75 -12.00
C THR A 131 5.30 -11.09 -12.68
N GLN A 132 6.21 -12.07 -12.52
CA GLN A 132 6.10 -13.38 -13.18
C GLN A 132 4.83 -14.17 -12.81
N SER A 133 4.29 -13.93 -11.61
CA SER A 133 3.08 -14.61 -11.11
C SER A 133 1.79 -13.88 -11.47
N LEU A 134 1.88 -12.66 -12.02
CA LEU A 134 0.71 -11.87 -12.38
C LEU A 134 0.19 -12.33 -13.73
N ASP A 135 -1.13 -12.56 -13.81
CA ASP A 135 -1.79 -12.78 -15.09
C ASP A 135 -1.99 -11.42 -15.79
N PHE A 136 -1.24 -11.21 -16.88
CA PHE A 136 -1.32 -10.00 -17.68
C PHE A 136 -2.47 -10.03 -18.70
N GLY A 137 -3.27 -11.09 -18.72
CA GLY A 137 -4.23 -11.35 -19.79
C GLY A 137 -3.50 -11.65 -21.10
N ASP A 138 -3.94 -11.03 -22.19
CA ASP A 138 -3.35 -11.27 -23.51
C ASP A 138 -1.97 -10.61 -23.65
N VAL A 139 -0.93 -11.36 -23.29
CA VAL A 139 0.49 -10.97 -23.37
C VAL A 139 0.88 -10.50 -24.77
N SER A 140 0.19 -10.95 -25.83
CA SER A 140 0.47 -10.57 -27.22
C SER A 140 0.17 -9.09 -27.52
N THR A 141 -0.66 -8.45 -26.70
CA THR A 141 -1.00 -7.03 -26.84
C THR A 141 -0.01 -6.09 -26.15
N LEU A 142 0.93 -6.64 -25.38
CA LEU A 142 1.88 -5.87 -24.59
C LEU A 142 3.23 -5.75 -25.30
N PRO A 143 3.90 -4.58 -25.22
CA PRO A 143 5.23 -4.40 -25.79
C PRO A 143 6.23 -5.41 -25.23
N GLU A 144 7.10 -5.95 -26.07
CA GLU A 144 8.20 -6.82 -25.61
C GLU A 144 9.08 -6.09 -24.59
N TRP A 145 9.62 -6.85 -23.63
CA TRP A 145 10.63 -6.33 -22.72
C TRP A 145 11.89 -6.03 -23.56
N GLY A 146 12.16 -4.76 -23.82
CA GLY A 146 13.15 -4.32 -24.82
C GLY A 146 14.57 -4.96 -24.77
N PRO A 147 15.17 -5.22 -23.60
CA PRO A 147 16.48 -5.87 -23.49
C PRO A 147 16.45 -7.33 -23.94
N SER A 148 17.59 -7.81 -24.45
CA SER A 148 17.71 -9.22 -24.80
C SER A 148 17.69 -10.10 -23.54
N PRO A 149 17.26 -11.38 -23.65
CA PRO A 149 17.30 -12.31 -22.53
C PRO A 149 18.71 -12.48 -21.94
N GLU A 150 19.75 -12.36 -22.78
CA GLU A 150 21.15 -12.44 -22.37
C GLU A 150 21.56 -11.24 -21.52
N GLU A 151 21.13 -10.03 -21.88
CA GLU A 151 21.39 -8.80 -21.11
C GLU A 151 20.71 -8.83 -19.74
N ILE A 152 19.49 -9.38 -19.68
CA ILE A 152 18.75 -9.56 -18.43
C ILE A 152 19.43 -10.61 -17.56
N MET A 153 19.90 -11.72 -18.16
CA MET A 153 20.64 -12.75 -17.43
C MET A 153 21.95 -12.19 -16.86
N ALA A 154 22.70 -11.43 -17.64
CA ALA A 154 23.91 -10.75 -17.19
C ALA A 154 23.62 -9.79 -16.02
N ALA A 155 22.54 -9.02 -16.09
CA ALA A 155 22.13 -8.12 -15.01
C ALA A 155 21.75 -8.88 -13.72
N ARG A 156 21.05 -10.03 -13.84
CA ARG A 156 20.72 -10.89 -12.70
C ARG A 156 21.97 -11.48 -12.05
N VAL A 157 22.91 -11.96 -12.85
CA VAL A 157 24.20 -12.49 -12.36
C VAL A 157 24.97 -11.40 -11.64
N ALA A 158 25.08 -10.20 -12.23
CA ALA A 158 25.77 -9.07 -11.63
C ALA A 158 25.16 -8.66 -10.28
N GLN A 159 23.82 -8.68 -10.13
CA GLN A 159 23.16 -8.43 -8.84
C GLN A 159 23.51 -9.51 -7.80
N GLY A 160 23.52 -10.78 -8.20
CA GLY A 160 23.87 -11.89 -7.31
C GLY A 160 25.34 -11.88 -6.88
N THR A 161 26.26 -11.44 -7.76
CA THR A 161 27.70 -11.39 -7.47
C THR A 161 28.13 -10.09 -6.79
N ALA A 162 27.44 -8.97 -7.01
CA ALA A 162 27.72 -7.71 -6.32
C ALA A 162 27.52 -7.84 -4.79
N SER A 163 26.51 -8.59 -4.36
CA SER A 163 26.27 -8.90 -2.94
C SER A 163 27.42 -9.69 -2.28
N VAL A 164 28.33 -10.30 -3.06
CA VAL A 164 29.48 -11.04 -2.55
C VAL A 164 30.73 -10.15 -2.43
N ASN A 165 30.75 -8.99 -3.10
CA ASN A 165 31.90 -8.08 -3.15
C ASN A 165 31.89 -6.97 -2.09
N GLU A 166 30.76 -6.71 -1.40
CA GLU A 166 30.69 -5.66 -0.36
C GLU A 166 31.33 -6.09 0.98
N ALA A 167 31.82 -7.33 1.10
CA ALA A 167 32.38 -7.86 2.35
C ALA A 167 33.89 -7.59 2.55
N GLU A 168 34.60 -6.94 1.61
CA GLU A 168 36.07 -6.83 1.66
C GLU A 168 36.63 -5.40 1.53
N GLU A 169 35.86 -4.36 1.82
CA GLU A 169 36.37 -2.98 1.80
C GLU A 169 36.16 -2.28 3.16
N ASP A 170 36.78 -2.86 4.19
CA ASP A 170 37.14 -2.18 5.44
C ASP A 170 38.30 -1.22 5.14
N TRP A 171 37.97 -0.03 4.65
CA TRP A 171 38.96 1.03 4.44
C TRP A 171 39.30 1.65 5.80
N ASP A 172 40.39 1.18 6.40
CA ASP A 172 41.16 1.83 7.46
C ASP A 172 41.37 3.33 7.16
N LEU A 173 40.45 4.17 7.65
CA LEU A 173 40.49 5.62 7.51
C LEU A 173 41.10 6.24 8.77
N ASP A 174 42.32 5.81 9.12
CA ASP A 174 43.10 6.43 10.20
C ASP A 174 44.56 6.68 9.76
N GLN A 175 44.74 7.47 8.69
CA GLN A 175 46.02 8.14 8.45
C GLN A 175 45.95 9.29 7.43
N ARG A 176 45.51 10.48 7.87
CA ARG A 176 46.19 11.74 7.54
C ARG A 176 45.67 12.92 8.36
N ALA A 177 46.29 13.10 9.51
CA ALA A 177 46.32 14.39 10.17
C ALA A 177 47.20 15.39 9.37
N SER A 178 46.81 16.65 9.47
CA SER A 178 47.51 17.87 9.04
C SER A 178 47.43 18.18 7.55
N LEU A 179 46.56 19.13 7.19
CA LEU A 179 46.96 20.50 6.85
C LEU A 179 45.76 21.44 7.00
N ASP A 180 46.00 22.57 7.66
CA ASP A 180 45.14 23.76 7.79
C ASP A 180 44.30 24.04 6.54
N ASP A 181 43.01 24.28 6.72
CA ASP A 181 42.39 25.56 6.36
C ASP A 181 40.99 25.64 6.98
N GLU A 182 40.77 26.70 7.77
CA GLU A 182 39.49 27.08 8.33
C GLU A 182 38.51 27.46 7.21
N ASP A 183 37.42 26.71 7.06
CA ASP A 183 36.12 27.28 6.71
C ASP A 183 35.01 26.31 7.12
N GLY A 184 34.06 26.80 7.91
CA GLY A 184 33.04 26.01 8.58
C GLY A 184 32.11 25.27 7.62
N LEU A 185 32.12 23.94 7.73
CA LEU A 185 31.10 23.06 7.18
C LEU A 185 30.25 22.51 8.33
N ASP A 186 28.99 22.95 8.34
CA ASP A 186 27.94 22.50 9.23
C ASP A 186 27.75 20.98 9.07
N VAL A 187 28.07 20.22 10.11
CA VAL A 187 27.80 18.78 10.17
C VAL A 187 26.30 18.65 10.33
N VAL A 188 25.61 18.35 9.23
CA VAL A 188 24.21 17.90 9.28
C VAL A 188 24.16 16.65 10.17
N GLU A 189 23.59 16.80 11.37
CA GLU A 189 23.24 15.70 12.25
C GLU A 189 22.45 14.67 11.44
N ALA A 190 22.90 13.42 11.46
CA ALA A 190 22.13 12.31 10.91
C ALA A 190 20.80 12.24 11.66
N ASP A 191 19.72 12.51 10.93
CA ASP A 191 18.36 12.62 11.44
C ASP A 191 17.98 11.32 12.17
N GLU A 192 17.61 11.41 13.46
CA GLU A 192 17.18 10.28 14.32
C GLU A 192 15.99 9.50 13.73
N THR A 193 15.38 10.03 12.67
CA THR A 193 14.27 9.44 11.92
C THR A 193 14.60 8.09 11.30
N ASP A 194 15.86 7.83 10.93
CA ASP A 194 16.25 6.58 10.25
C ASP A 194 16.33 5.38 11.21
N LEU A 195 16.62 5.64 12.50
CA LEU A 195 16.60 4.60 13.54
C LEU A 195 15.18 4.24 13.99
N LEU A 196 14.24 5.18 13.93
CA LEU A 196 12.84 4.94 14.28
C LEU A 196 12.11 4.09 13.23
N LEU A 197 12.49 4.18 11.95
CA LEU A 197 11.85 3.40 10.88
C LEU A 197 12.09 1.90 11.03
N VAL A 198 13.30 1.49 11.43
CA VAL A 198 13.64 0.07 11.66
C VAL A 198 12.85 -0.50 12.85
N ASP A 199 12.73 0.25 13.95
CA ASP A 199 11.97 -0.17 15.14
C ASP A 199 10.47 -0.30 14.83
N THR A 200 9.91 0.59 13.99
CA THR A 200 8.50 0.46 13.57
C THR A 200 8.23 -0.79 12.73
N LEU A 201 9.18 -1.23 11.90
CA LEU A 201 8.99 -2.41 11.05
C LEU A 201 8.92 -3.69 11.89
N ASP A 202 9.79 -3.81 12.90
CA ASP A 202 9.81 -4.95 13.83
C ASP A 202 8.53 -5.03 14.68
N THR A 203 7.95 -3.88 15.05
CA THR A 203 6.67 -3.86 15.80
C THR A 203 5.47 -4.32 14.96
N VAL A 204 5.49 -4.11 13.65
CA VAL A 204 4.42 -4.52 12.73
C VAL A 204 4.47 -6.04 12.50
N ASP A 205 5.66 -6.62 12.32
CA ASP A 205 5.85 -8.07 12.19
C ASP A 205 5.42 -8.82 13.45
N LEU A 206 5.69 -8.26 14.64
CA LEU A 206 5.26 -8.84 15.91
C LEU A 206 3.73 -8.80 16.08
N ALA A 207 3.06 -7.76 15.58
CA ALA A 207 1.62 -7.60 15.64
C ALA A 207 0.87 -8.55 14.69
N ASP A 208 1.45 -8.86 13.52
CA ASP A 208 0.88 -9.82 12.57
C ASP A 208 1.02 -11.28 13.04
N ALA A 209 2.10 -11.62 13.75
CA ALA A 209 2.26 -12.93 14.38
C ALA A 209 1.19 -13.24 15.45
N PHE A 210 0.68 -12.22 16.14
CA PHE A 210 -0.42 -12.39 17.11
C PHE A 210 -1.79 -12.59 16.44
N ARG A 211 -2.00 -12.07 15.23
CA ARG A 211 -3.26 -12.26 14.49
C ARG A 211 -3.38 -13.66 13.89
N SER A 212 -2.26 -14.30 13.52
CA SER A 212 -2.27 -15.66 12.97
C SER A 212 -2.47 -16.75 14.04
N MET A 213 -2.09 -16.51 15.30
CA MET A 213 -2.29 -17.47 16.40
C MET A 213 -3.75 -17.57 16.89
N SER A 214 -4.63 -16.63 16.52
CA SER A 214 -6.02 -16.61 17.02
C SER A 214 -7.00 -17.46 16.19
N THR A 215 -6.53 -18.12 15.12
CA THR A 215 -7.37 -18.93 14.22
C THR A 215 -7.15 -20.44 14.30
N GLU A 216 -6.35 -20.93 15.25
CA GLU A 216 -6.06 -22.36 15.43
C GLU A 216 -6.34 -22.82 16.87
N ASP A 217 -7.57 -22.66 17.35
CA ASP A 217 -8.03 -23.38 18.55
C ASP A 217 -9.56 -23.48 18.56
N SER A 218 -10.12 -24.23 17.61
CA SER A 218 -11.51 -24.72 17.66
C SER A 218 -11.68 -25.99 16.82
N ASP A 219 -10.79 -26.96 16.99
CA ASP A 219 -11.02 -28.35 16.53
C ASP A 219 -10.72 -29.32 17.67
N ILE A 220 -11.68 -29.49 18.59
CA ILE A 220 -11.68 -30.59 19.57
C ILE A 220 -13.04 -31.31 19.54
N TYR A 221 -13.04 -32.44 18.82
CA TYR A 221 -13.71 -33.71 19.09
C TYR A 221 -15.17 -33.72 19.59
N PHE A 222 -16.08 -34.22 18.73
CA PHE A 222 -17.24 -35.00 19.18
C PHE A 222 -17.12 -36.44 18.66
N ASP A 223 -16.88 -37.37 19.57
CA ASP A 223 -17.12 -38.80 19.38
C ASP A 223 -17.91 -39.32 20.59
N THR A 224 -19.21 -39.51 20.42
CA THR A 224 -20.04 -40.67 20.83
C THR A 224 -21.52 -40.42 20.59
#